data_AF-A0A316QUY9-F1
#
_entry.id   AF-A0A316QUY9-F1
#
_cell.length_a   1.000
_cell.length_b   1.000
_cell.length_c   1.000
_cell.angle_alpha   90.00
_cell.angle_beta   90.00
_cell.angle_gamma   90.00
#
_symmetry.space_group_name_H-M   'P 1'
#
loop_
_entity.id
_entity.type
_entity.pdbx_description
1 polymer ?
#
loop_
_entity_poly.entity_id
_entity_poly.type
_entity_poly.pdbx_seq_one_letter_code
_entity_poly.pdbx_strand_id
1 'polypeptide(L)'
;MTIYDRKRRSRRHAYILLAIALLLLAGAALVWFILPRQASPAPSADLQWTPTPSPVQPAPTATPGPTPTAQPSVLARNLYQGSLSLFDGQGSGQLSIHYVNTSPDTLYVLYLHLYPNAVQPDSLQIGQVTLSGVAAFHEVSADGTLLRVPLVNELLPGESVRLYLDFSFTLPRDGLPMPQQEEAATHLGCLVPVMALYENQWLQTAQPDQVNYAPVADWRLRIHTDESLTLLAGDLQPLEEDAYLYTHASALPALILP
;
A
#
# COMPACT_ATOMS: atom_id res chain seq x y z
N MET A 1 -76.73 19.00 8.12
CA MET A 1 -75.62 18.08 7.77
C MET A 1 -75.17 18.41 6.35
N THR A 2 -74.17 19.29 6.24
CA THR A 2 -73.78 19.97 5.00
C THR A 2 -72.65 19.24 4.27
N ILE A 3 -72.68 19.29 2.94
CA ILE A 3 -71.81 18.56 1.98
C ILE A 3 -70.30 18.73 2.25
N TYR A 4 -69.91 19.81 2.93
CA TYR A 4 -68.53 20.15 3.24
C TYR A 4 -67.87 19.20 4.28
N ASP A 5 -68.65 18.63 5.21
CA ASP A 5 -68.10 17.79 6.30
C ASP A 5 -67.76 16.36 5.84
N ARG A 6 -68.45 15.88 4.79
CA ARG A 6 -68.26 14.54 4.21
C ARG A 6 -66.89 14.39 3.53
N LYS A 7 -66.39 15.46 2.91
CA LYS A 7 -65.14 15.49 2.14
C LYS A 7 -63.90 15.51 3.04
N ARG A 8 -63.98 16.15 4.21
CA ARG A 8 -62.88 16.21 5.21
C ARG A 8 -62.72 14.89 5.97
N ARG A 9 -63.84 14.21 6.29
CA ARG A 9 -63.83 12.87 6.91
C ARG A 9 -63.23 11.81 5.97
N SER A 10 -63.61 11.84 4.68
CA SER A 10 -63.07 10.96 3.64
C SER A 10 -61.54 11.06 3.48
N ARG A 11 -60.99 12.27 3.49
CA ARG A 11 -59.53 12.48 3.40
C ARG A 11 -58.79 11.95 4.62
N ARG A 12 -59.33 12.14 5.82
CA ARG A 12 -58.74 11.58 7.06
C ARG A 12 -58.70 10.06 7.05
N HIS A 13 -59.77 9.41 6.57
CA HIS A 13 -59.77 7.95 6.41
C HIS A 13 -58.79 7.48 5.34
N ALA A 14 -58.61 8.23 4.24
CA ALA A 14 -57.62 7.91 3.21
C ALA A 14 -56.17 7.97 3.75
N TYR A 15 -55.83 8.98 4.55
CA TYR A 15 -54.49 9.06 5.17
C TYR A 15 -54.24 7.97 6.21
N ILE A 16 -55.26 7.60 7.00
CA ILE A 16 -55.15 6.50 7.98
C ILE A 16 -54.95 5.16 7.25
N LEU A 17 -55.69 4.90 6.17
CA LEU A 17 -55.51 3.69 5.37
C LEU A 17 -54.14 3.63 4.69
N LEU A 18 -53.63 4.76 4.21
CA LEU A 18 -52.29 4.83 3.62
C LEU A 18 -51.17 4.58 4.64
N ALA A 19 -51.32 5.10 5.86
CA ALA A 19 -50.39 4.84 6.96
C ALA A 19 -50.39 3.37 7.42
N ILE A 20 -51.57 2.73 7.47
CA ILE A 20 -51.69 1.30 7.78
C ILE A 20 -51.04 0.45 6.66
N ALA A 21 -51.26 0.82 5.39
CA ALA A 21 -50.64 0.11 4.27
C ALA A 21 -49.11 0.20 4.29
N LEU A 22 -48.55 1.37 4.62
CA LEU A 22 -47.10 1.56 4.77
C LEU A 22 -46.52 0.75 5.94
N LEU A 23 -47.22 0.69 7.07
CA LEU A 23 -46.82 -0.13 8.22
C LEU A 23 -46.87 -1.64 7.92
N LEU A 24 -47.87 -2.10 7.16
CA LEU A 24 -47.96 -3.50 6.73
C LEU A 24 -46.84 -3.87 5.74
N LEU A 25 -46.47 -2.96 4.83
CA LEU A 25 -45.36 -3.18 3.88
C LEU A 25 -44.00 -3.21 4.60
N ALA A 26 -43.78 -2.33 5.57
CA ALA A 26 -42.55 -2.34 6.38
C ALA A 26 -42.44 -3.61 7.24
N GLY A 27 -43.55 -4.08 7.80
CA GLY A 27 -43.61 -5.35 8.54
C GLY A 27 -43.32 -6.57 7.66
N ALA A 28 -43.84 -6.60 6.43
CA ALA A 28 -43.60 -7.70 5.49
C ALA A 28 -42.13 -7.78 5.03
N ALA A 29 -41.46 -6.64 4.85
CA ALA A 29 -40.03 -6.60 4.50
C ALA A 29 -39.13 -7.12 5.65
N LEU A 30 -39.50 -6.84 6.90
CA LEU A 30 -38.75 -7.29 8.08
C LEU A 30 -38.91 -8.81 8.31
N VAL A 31 -40.09 -9.37 8.06
CA VAL A 31 -40.35 -10.82 8.14
C VAL A 31 -39.55 -11.58 7.06
N TRP A 32 -39.37 -11.00 5.88
CA TRP A 32 -38.59 -11.64 4.81
C TRP A 32 -37.08 -11.67 5.09
N PHE A 33 -36.58 -10.73 5.91
CA PHE A 33 -35.16 -10.68 6.29
C PHE A 33 -34.83 -11.52 7.53
N ILE A 34 -35.82 -11.81 8.40
CA ILE A 34 -35.62 -12.50 9.69
C ILE A 34 -36.07 -13.97 9.67
N LEU A 35 -36.86 -14.42 8.68
CA LEU A 35 -37.16 -15.85 8.57
C LEU A 35 -35.92 -16.65 8.11
N PRO A 36 -35.49 -17.67 8.87
CA PRO A 36 -34.47 -18.59 8.39
C PRO A 36 -34.97 -19.23 7.09
N ARG A 37 -34.16 -19.13 6.03
CA ARG A 37 -34.40 -19.88 4.79
C ARG A 37 -34.40 -21.35 5.16
N GLN A 38 -35.58 -21.96 5.21
CA GLN A 38 -35.68 -23.42 5.31
C GLN A 38 -34.94 -24.00 4.11
N ALA A 39 -33.83 -24.68 4.38
CA ALA A 39 -33.21 -25.52 3.39
C ALA A 39 -34.24 -26.59 2.98
N SER A 40 -34.46 -26.74 1.67
CA SER A 40 -35.28 -27.83 1.14
C SER A 40 -34.81 -29.15 1.75
N PRO A 41 -35.72 -30.07 2.13
CA PRO A 41 -35.32 -31.41 2.51
C PRO A 41 -34.61 -32.04 1.31
N ALA A 42 -33.37 -32.47 1.52
CA ALA A 42 -32.62 -33.23 0.54
C ALA A 42 -33.44 -34.48 0.17
N PRO A 43 -33.56 -34.85 -1.12
CA PRO A 43 -34.17 -36.11 -1.49
C PRO A 43 -33.39 -37.24 -0.81
N SER A 44 -34.13 -38.15 -0.16
CA SER A 44 -33.57 -39.36 0.40
C SER A 44 -32.88 -40.13 -0.73
N ALA A 45 -31.55 -40.15 -0.70
CA ALA A 45 -30.77 -40.99 -1.60
C ALA A 45 -31.05 -42.44 -1.20
N ASP A 46 -31.77 -43.15 -2.07
CA ASP A 46 -31.82 -44.61 -2.07
C ASP A 46 -30.39 -45.13 -1.98
N LEU A 47 -30.14 -46.04 -1.03
CA LEU A 47 -28.87 -46.75 -0.86
C LEU A 47 -28.66 -47.68 -2.07
N GLN A 48 -28.23 -47.11 -3.19
CA GLN A 48 -27.60 -47.86 -4.27
C GLN A 48 -26.14 -48.03 -3.90
N TRP A 49 -25.70 -49.29 -3.78
CA TRP A 49 -24.31 -49.66 -3.61
C TRP A 49 -23.48 -49.11 -4.77
N THR A 50 -22.77 -48.01 -4.53
CA THR A 50 -21.66 -47.60 -5.37
C THR A 50 -20.42 -48.39 -4.94
N PRO A 51 -19.59 -48.87 -5.88
CA PRO A 51 -18.32 -49.48 -5.51
C PRO A 51 -17.48 -48.46 -4.75
N THR A 52 -16.90 -48.89 -3.63
CA THR A 52 -15.97 -48.14 -2.79
C THR A 52 -14.98 -47.34 -3.64
N PRO A 53 -14.86 -46.00 -3.48
CA PRO A 53 -13.80 -45.26 -4.15
C PRO A 53 -12.45 -45.75 -3.59
N SER A 54 -11.54 -46.13 -4.50
CA SER A 54 -10.14 -46.39 -4.15
C SER A 54 -9.57 -45.23 -3.34
N PRO A 55 -8.73 -45.47 -2.32
CA PRO A 55 -8.15 -44.40 -1.52
C PRO A 55 -7.43 -43.40 -2.43
N VAL A 56 -7.90 -42.16 -2.42
CA VAL A 56 -7.21 -41.05 -3.07
C VAL A 56 -5.91 -40.84 -2.31
N GLN A 57 -4.79 -41.18 -2.95
CA GLN A 57 -3.45 -40.88 -2.47
C GLN A 57 -3.37 -39.36 -2.21
N PRO A 58 -2.95 -38.90 -1.02
CA PRO A 58 -2.78 -37.48 -0.78
C PRO A 58 -1.82 -36.92 -1.84
N ALA A 59 -2.25 -35.87 -2.53
CA ALA A 59 -1.36 -35.11 -3.40
C ALA A 59 -0.13 -34.71 -2.59
N PRO A 60 1.10 -34.82 -3.12
CA PRO A 60 2.28 -34.38 -2.40
C PRO A 60 2.08 -32.91 -2.03
N THR A 61 2.20 -32.60 -0.74
CA THR A 61 2.35 -31.23 -0.25
C THR A 61 3.38 -30.55 -1.15
N ALA A 62 3.02 -29.44 -1.80
CA ALA A 62 3.98 -28.66 -2.56
C ALA A 62 5.14 -28.35 -1.61
N THR A 63 6.33 -28.87 -1.92
CA THR A 63 7.55 -28.50 -1.23
C THR A 63 7.62 -26.97 -1.26
N PRO A 64 7.77 -26.27 -0.11
CA PRO A 64 8.00 -24.84 -0.14
C PRO A 64 9.16 -24.58 -1.11
N GLY A 65 8.96 -23.65 -2.04
CA GLY A 65 10.05 -23.20 -2.91
C GLY A 65 11.25 -22.77 -2.06
N PRO A 66 12.47 -22.75 -2.62
CA PRO A 66 13.66 -22.37 -1.86
C PRO A 66 13.42 -21.04 -1.14
N THR A 67 13.62 -21.04 0.18
CA THR A 67 13.62 -19.83 0.98
C THR A 67 14.67 -18.89 0.38
N PRO A 68 14.32 -17.64 0.01
CA PRO A 68 15.29 -16.74 -0.57
C PRO A 68 16.44 -16.47 0.41
N THR A 69 17.64 -16.88 0.02
CA THR A 69 18.85 -16.72 0.83
C THR A 69 19.40 -15.30 0.69
N ALA A 70 19.86 -14.71 1.79
CA ALA A 70 20.73 -13.54 1.74
C ALA A 70 22.02 -13.89 0.99
N GLN A 71 22.59 -12.91 0.27
CA GLN A 71 23.79 -13.13 -0.55
C GLN A 71 24.85 -12.06 -0.25
N PRO A 72 26.15 -12.41 -0.27
CA PRO A 72 27.22 -11.42 -0.21
C PRO A 72 27.03 -10.33 -1.26
N SER A 73 27.11 -9.06 -0.85
CA SER A 73 26.93 -7.95 -1.77
C SER A 73 28.19 -7.68 -2.57
N VAL A 74 28.03 -7.40 -3.87
CA VAL A 74 29.08 -6.77 -4.70
C VAL A 74 28.97 -5.24 -4.71
N LEU A 75 27.87 -4.69 -4.21
CA LEU A 75 27.66 -3.25 -4.10
C LEU A 75 28.15 -2.76 -2.73
N ALA A 76 28.87 -1.64 -2.74
CA ALA A 76 29.36 -0.98 -1.53
C ALA A 76 28.28 -0.17 -0.79
N ARG A 77 27.13 0.10 -1.45
CA ARG A 77 26.01 0.88 -0.91
C ARG A 77 24.68 0.39 -1.48
N ASN A 78 23.60 0.88 -0.91
CA ASN A 78 22.25 0.58 -1.37
C ASN A 78 22.02 1.12 -2.78
N LEU A 79 21.18 0.42 -3.56
CA LEU A 79 20.78 0.84 -4.90
C LEU A 79 19.26 0.82 -5.02
N TYR A 80 18.69 1.97 -5.36
CA TYR A 80 17.28 2.15 -5.69
C TYR A 80 17.12 2.18 -7.21
N GLN A 81 16.33 1.25 -7.73
CA GLN A 81 15.97 1.20 -9.15
C GLN A 81 14.46 1.13 -9.28
N GLY A 82 13.88 1.93 -10.17
CA GLY A 82 12.44 1.90 -10.28
C GLY A 82 11.85 2.87 -11.26
N SER A 83 10.54 2.98 -11.18
CA SER A 83 9.76 3.98 -11.90
C SER A 83 8.86 4.75 -10.94
N LEU A 84 8.63 6.00 -11.30
CA LEU A 84 7.69 6.90 -10.64
C LEU A 84 6.86 7.58 -11.72
N SER A 85 5.55 7.54 -11.57
CA SER A 85 4.61 8.30 -12.39
C SER A 85 3.90 9.30 -11.49
N LEU A 86 3.74 10.54 -11.95
CA LEU A 86 3.06 11.61 -11.22
C LEU A 86 2.28 12.48 -12.20
N PHE A 87 0.96 12.60 -11.98
CA PHE A 87 0.06 13.40 -12.80
C PHE A 87 -1.09 13.91 -11.92
N ASP A 88 -1.43 15.20 -12.02
CA ASP A 88 -2.57 15.81 -11.31
C ASP A 88 -2.54 15.55 -9.78
N GLY A 89 -1.34 15.66 -9.18
CA GLY A 89 -1.11 15.40 -7.76
C GLY A 89 -1.30 13.93 -7.32
N GLN A 90 -1.48 13.00 -8.25
CA GLN A 90 -1.56 11.56 -7.99
C GLN A 90 -0.34 10.87 -8.57
N GLY A 91 0.25 9.95 -7.81
CA GLY A 91 1.40 9.20 -8.27
C GLY A 91 1.41 7.74 -7.89
N SER A 92 2.24 6.99 -8.60
CA SER A 92 2.48 5.58 -8.34
C SER A 92 3.88 5.21 -8.78
N GLY A 93 4.41 4.13 -8.23
CA GLY A 93 5.74 3.69 -8.59
C GLY A 93 6.01 2.25 -8.22
N GLN A 94 7.16 1.80 -8.71
CA GLN A 94 7.71 0.49 -8.42
C GLN A 94 9.17 0.68 -8.07
N LEU A 95 9.62 0.08 -6.98
CA LEU A 95 11.01 0.15 -6.52
C LEU A 95 11.55 -1.25 -6.30
N SER A 96 12.72 -1.49 -6.86
CA SER A 96 13.64 -2.55 -6.48
C SER A 96 14.79 -1.90 -5.72
N ILE A 97 14.87 -2.20 -4.43
CA ILE A 97 15.91 -1.76 -3.51
C ILE A 97 16.86 -2.93 -3.29
N HIS A 98 18.09 -2.80 -3.77
CA HIS A 98 19.18 -3.69 -3.38
C HIS A 98 19.78 -3.13 -2.09
N TYR A 99 19.35 -3.69 -0.95
CA TYR A 99 19.80 -3.26 0.37
C TYR A 99 21.03 -4.07 0.78
N VAL A 100 22.07 -3.38 1.24
CA VAL A 100 23.30 -3.96 1.78
C VAL A 100 23.36 -3.66 3.27
N ASN A 101 23.55 -4.69 4.08
CA ASN A 101 23.82 -4.49 5.49
C ASN A 101 25.25 -3.99 5.67
N THR A 102 25.41 -2.68 5.78
CA THR A 102 26.71 -2.02 6.05
C THR A 102 27.02 -1.91 7.54
N SER A 103 26.11 -2.36 8.40
CA SER A 103 26.30 -2.37 9.85
C SER A 103 27.11 -3.58 10.32
N PRO A 104 27.74 -3.53 11.50
CA PRO A 104 28.38 -4.70 12.11
C PRO A 104 27.38 -5.70 12.71
N ASP A 105 26.09 -5.35 12.76
CA ASP A 105 25.06 -6.14 13.41
C ASP A 105 24.36 -7.06 12.41
N THR A 106 23.80 -8.15 12.93
CA THR A 106 22.90 -9.02 12.15
C THR A 106 21.50 -8.45 12.19
N LEU A 107 20.90 -8.23 11.01
CA LEU A 107 19.57 -7.61 10.89
C LEU A 107 18.50 -8.68 10.65
N TYR A 108 17.33 -8.50 11.27
CA TYR A 108 16.18 -9.42 11.16
C TYR A 108 14.95 -8.79 10.51
N VAL A 109 14.99 -7.49 10.29
CA VAL A 109 13.86 -6.69 9.82
C VAL A 109 14.42 -5.49 9.08
N LEU A 110 13.71 -5.05 8.03
CA LEU A 110 13.95 -3.80 7.34
C LEU A 110 12.82 -2.83 7.69
N TYR A 111 13.17 -1.55 7.85
CA TYR A 111 12.20 -0.46 8.00
C TYR A 111 12.34 0.55 6.87
N LEU A 112 11.21 1.03 6.35
CA LEU A 112 11.16 2.12 5.38
C LEU A 112 10.25 3.23 5.91
N HIS A 113 10.70 4.48 5.77
CA HIS A 113 9.90 5.67 6.00
C HIS A 113 8.94 5.91 4.85
N LEU A 114 7.70 6.22 5.21
CA LEU A 114 6.61 6.62 4.32
C LEU A 114 6.31 8.10 4.59
N TYR A 115 7.26 8.98 4.24
CA TYR A 115 7.22 10.40 4.60
C TYR A 115 5.90 11.13 4.30
N PRO A 116 5.16 10.86 3.20
CA PRO A 116 3.90 11.55 2.94
C PRO A 116 2.87 11.35 4.05
N ASN A 117 2.88 10.18 4.70
CA ASN A 117 1.95 9.86 5.78
C ASN A 117 2.23 10.64 7.07
N ALA A 118 3.44 11.15 7.26
CA ALA A 118 3.78 12.01 8.40
C ALA A 118 3.19 13.42 8.26
N VAL A 119 2.87 13.84 7.04
CA VAL A 119 2.30 15.16 6.72
C VAL A 119 0.79 15.07 6.56
N GLN A 120 0.35 14.11 5.74
CA GLN A 120 -1.06 13.83 5.49
C GLN A 120 -1.28 12.32 5.63
N PRO A 121 -2.00 11.85 6.66
CA PRO A 121 -2.25 10.43 6.85
C PRO A 121 -2.83 9.76 5.59
N ASP A 122 -2.40 8.52 5.35
CA ASP A 122 -2.80 7.70 4.21
C ASP A 122 -2.46 8.27 2.81
N SER A 123 -1.64 9.31 2.72
CA SER A 123 -1.16 9.87 1.44
C SER A 123 -0.26 8.95 0.65
N LEU A 124 0.40 7.96 1.25
CA LEU A 124 1.20 6.94 0.58
C LEU A 124 0.76 5.56 1.04
N GLN A 125 0.44 4.71 0.07
CA GLN A 125 0.00 3.34 0.27
C GLN A 125 1.00 2.37 -0.35
N ILE A 126 1.27 1.28 0.37
CA ILE A 126 2.11 0.17 -0.08
C ILE A 126 1.21 -0.91 -0.66
N GLY A 127 1.57 -1.44 -1.83
CA GLY A 127 0.89 -2.58 -2.42
C GLY A 127 1.67 -3.87 -2.21
N GLN A 128 2.08 -4.51 -3.30
CA GLN A 128 2.86 -5.73 -3.27
C GLN A 128 4.24 -5.47 -2.67
N VAL A 129 4.68 -6.35 -1.76
CA VAL A 129 6.04 -6.36 -1.21
C VAL A 129 6.64 -7.75 -1.41
N THR A 130 7.85 -7.83 -1.93
CA THR A 130 8.58 -9.09 -2.10
C THR A 130 10.02 -8.97 -1.64
N LEU A 131 10.55 -10.05 -1.06
CA LEU A 131 11.97 -10.22 -0.74
C LEU A 131 12.54 -11.27 -1.68
N SER A 132 13.53 -10.87 -2.47
CA SER A 132 14.22 -11.71 -3.46
C SER A 132 13.25 -12.45 -4.39
N GLY A 133 12.16 -11.77 -4.78
CA GLY A 133 11.14 -12.29 -5.70
C GLY A 133 10.03 -13.13 -5.06
N VAL A 134 10.07 -13.34 -3.74
CA VAL A 134 9.01 -14.07 -3.00
C VAL A 134 8.18 -13.07 -2.21
N ALA A 135 6.85 -13.23 -2.24
CA ALA A 135 5.94 -12.41 -1.45
C ALA A 135 6.38 -12.34 0.03
N ALA A 136 6.53 -11.13 0.54
CA ALA A 136 7.03 -10.88 1.88
C ALA A 136 5.89 -10.44 2.80
N PHE A 137 5.91 -10.97 4.02
CA PHE A 137 5.10 -10.40 5.09
C PHE A 137 5.58 -8.97 5.40
N HIS A 138 4.65 -8.06 5.60
CA HIS A 138 4.94 -6.68 5.94
C HIS A 138 3.80 -6.09 6.78
N GLU A 139 4.14 -5.06 7.56
CA GLU A 139 3.22 -4.32 8.41
C GLU A 139 3.48 -2.84 8.23
N VAL A 140 2.41 -2.06 8.02
CA VAL A 140 2.49 -0.60 8.13
C VAL A 140 2.16 -0.22 9.58
N SER A 141 2.92 0.70 10.17
CA SER A 141 2.69 1.19 11.53
C SER A 141 1.31 1.82 11.69
N ALA A 142 0.81 1.90 12.92
CA ALA A 142 -0.54 2.42 13.20
C ALA A 142 -0.74 3.88 12.77
N ASP A 143 0.33 4.67 12.73
CA ASP A 143 0.34 6.05 12.24
C ASP A 143 0.61 6.16 10.73
N GLY A 144 0.82 5.03 10.04
CA GLY A 144 1.06 4.99 8.60
C GLY A 144 2.48 5.35 8.16
N THR A 145 3.38 5.74 9.06
CA THR A 145 4.64 6.40 8.69
C THR A 145 5.81 5.44 8.46
N LEU A 146 5.67 4.17 8.84
CA LEU A 146 6.68 3.14 8.71
C LEU A 146 6.14 1.89 8.05
N LEU A 147 6.91 1.37 7.09
CA LEU A 147 6.77 0.00 6.60
C LEU A 147 7.81 -0.88 7.28
N ARG A 148 7.35 -1.93 7.96
CA ARG A 148 8.15 -2.96 8.60
C ARG A 148 8.12 -4.23 7.75
N VAL A 149 9.28 -4.73 7.35
CA VAL A 149 9.42 -5.95 6.54
C VAL A 149 10.33 -6.94 7.26
N PRO A 150 9.78 -7.93 8.00
CA PRO A 150 10.57 -9.00 8.58
C PRO A 150 11.31 -9.80 7.52
N LEU A 151 12.58 -10.11 7.79
CA LEU A 151 13.38 -10.95 6.93
C LEU A 151 13.13 -12.42 7.24
N VAL A 152 13.07 -13.25 6.21
CA VAL A 152 12.90 -14.70 6.39
C VAL A 152 14.18 -15.36 6.91
N ASN A 153 15.31 -14.88 6.40
CA ASN A 153 16.65 -15.19 6.91
C ASN A 153 17.26 -13.90 7.42
N GLU A 154 17.99 -13.96 8.53
CA GLU A 154 18.78 -12.82 8.97
C GLU A 154 19.76 -12.35 7.90
N LEU A 155 20.08 -11.07 7.94
CA LEU A 155 21.01 -10.42 7.03
C LEU A 155 22.29 -10.10 7.79
N LEU A 156 23.34 -10.86 7.54
CA LEU A 156 24.64 -10.68 8.18
C LEU A 156 25.36 -9.42 7.66
N PRO A 157 26.36 -8.90 8.38
CA PRO A 157 27.20 -7.81 7.90
C PRO A 157 27.80 -8.10 6.51
N GLY A 158 27.63 -7.17 5.57
CA GLY A 158 28.09 -7.28 4.18
C GLY A 158 27.18 -8.09 3.25
N GLU A 159 26.16 -8.76 3.78
CA GLU A 159 25.14 -9.40 2.96
C GLU A 159 24.14 -8.38 2.40
N SER A 160 23.42 -8.81 1.39
CA SER A 160 22.38 -8.04 0.74
C SER A 160 21.12 -8.84 0.50
N VAL A 161 20.02 -8.11 0.37
CA VAL A 161 18.71 -8.61 -0.02
C VAL A 161 18.09 -7.65 -1.02
N ARG A 162 17.28 -8.20 -1.94
CA ARG A 162 16.50 -7.39 -2.86
C ARG A 162 15.09 -7.25 -2.33
N LEU A 163 14.70 -6.05 -1.97
CA LEU A 163 13.32 -5.71 -1.66
C LEU A 163 12.69 -5.12 -2.92
N TYR A 164 11.54 -5.65 -3.32
CA TYR A 164 10.70 -5.02 -4.34
C TYR A 164 9.38 -4.62 -3.72
N LEU A 165 8.90 -3.44 -4.07
CA LEU A 165 7.58 -2.97 -3.70
C LEU A 165 6.96 -2.07 -4.77
N ASP A 166 5.65 -2.09 -4.87
CA ASP A 166 4.88 -1.04 -5.53
C ASP A 166 4.19 -0.15 -4.50
N PHE A 167 3.88 1.07 -4.92
CA PHE A 167 3.27 2.07 -4.06
C PHE A 167 2.44 3.05 -4.89
N SER A 168 1.50 3.69 -4.22
CA SER A 168 0.74 4.82 -4.76
C SER A 168 0.74 5.94 -3.74
N PHE A 169 0.62 7.18 -4.21
CA PHE A 169 0.50 8.32 -3.32
C PHE A 169 -0.37 9.43 -3.90
N THR A 170 -0.92 10.23 -3.00
CA THR A 170 -1.48 11.54 -3.29
C THR A 170 -0.55 12.59 -2.73
N LEU A 171 -0.09 13.52 -3.57
CA LEU A 171 0.71 14.65 -3.18
C LEU A 171 -0.02 15.44 -2.07
N PRO A 172 0.58 15.61 -0.88
CA PRO A 172 -0.05 16.40 0.18
C PRO A 172 -0.30 17.85 -0.27
N ARG A 173 -1.42 18.42 0.15
CA ARG A 173 -1.90 19.72 -0.34
C ARG A 173 -0.92 20.87 -0.11
N ASP A 174 -0.18 20.82 0.99
CA ASP A 174 0.79 21.84 1.40
C ASP A 174 2.23 21.44 1.02
N GLY A 175 2.39 20.44 0.14
CA GLY A 175 3.66 19.81 -0.19
C GLY A 175 4.22 18.96 0.95
N LEU A 176 5.47 18.54 0.81
CA LEU A 176 6.23 17.89 1.90
C LEU A 176 7.20 18.91 2.51
N PRO A 177 6.95 19.42 3.73
CA PRO A 177 7.84 20.40 4.36
C PRO A 177 9.21 19.77 4.66
N MET A 178 10.27 20.44 4.19
CA MET A 178 11.66 20.02 4.35
C MET A 178 12.40 21.01 5.26
N PRO A 179 13.46 20.57 5.97
CA PRO A 179 14.25 21.51 6.75
C PRO A 179 14.92 22.52 5.83
N GLN A 180 14.92 23.79 6.22
CA GLN A 180 15.68 24.87 5.58
C GLN A 180 15.14 25.36 4.22
N GLN A 181 13.88 25.06 3.85
CA GLN A 181 13.21 25.72 2.71
C GLN A 181 12.04 26.60 3.16
N GLU A 182 11.99 27.82 2.65
CA GLU A 182 10.94 28.82 2.91
C GLU A 182 9.72 28.66 1.96
N GLU A 183 9.91 28.03 0.79
CA GLU A 183 8.85 27.79 -0.20
C GLU A 183 8.37 26.33 -0.19
N ALA A 184 7.10 26.11 -0.54
CA ALA A 184 6.40 24.82 -0.53
C ALA A 184 6.84 23.87 -1.67
N ALA A 185 8.14 23.66 -1.82
CA ALA A 185 8.71 22.73 -2.78
C ALA A 185 8.67 21.29 -2.23
N THR A 186 8.25 20.33 -3.06
CA THR A 186 8.24 18.93 -2.69
C THR A 186 9.47 18.21 -3.24
N HIS A 187 10.28 17.64 -2.35
CA HIS A 187 11.37 16.76 -2.75
C HIS A 187 10.81 15.41 -3.21
N LEU A 188 11.11 15.04 -4.45
CA LEU A 188 10.63 13.80 -5.06
C LEU A 188 11.11 12.56 -4.30
N GLY A 189 12.27 12.65 -3.64
CA GLY A 189 12.79 11.61 -2.76
C GLY A 189 11.94 11.31 -1.53
N CYS A 190 11.07 12.23 -1.13
CA CYS A 190 10.15 12.02 -0.01
C CYS A 190 8.80 11.45 -0.47
N LEU A 191 8.55 11.33 -1.78
CA LEU A 191 7.32 10.75 -2.33
C LEU A 191 7.42 9.23 -2.53
N VAL A 192 8.57 8.65 -2.23
CA VAL A 192 8.84 7.23 -2.39
C VAL A 192 9.15 6.58 -1.05
N PRO A 193 8.95 5.26 -0.89
CA PRO A 193 9.42 4.54 0.29
C PRO A 193 10.96 4.55 0.38
N VAL A 194 11.49 4.96 1.52
CA VAL A 194 12.94 5.13 1.73
C VAL A 194 13.38 4.30 2.92
N MET A 195 14.46 3.53 2.79
CA MET A 195 15.07 2.80 3.90
C MET A 195 15.36 3.72 5.08
N ALA A 196 14.94 3.30 6.27
CA ALA A 196 15.35 3.91 7.52
C ALA A 196 16.87 3.76 7.70
N LEU A 197 17.51 4.77 8.30
CA LEU A 197 18.91 4.67 8.69
C LEU A 197 19.07 3.69 9.86
N TYR A 198 20.11 2.87 9.81
CA TYR A 198 20.51 2.00 10.92
C TYR A 198 21.82 2.51 11.53
N GLU A 199 21.77 2.95 12.78
CA GLU A 199 22.94 3.37 13.58
C GLU A 199 22.85 2.73 14.97
N ASN A 200 23.32 1.49 15.08
CA ASN A 200 23.14 0.58 16.24
C ASN A 200 21.67 0.18 16.54
N GLN A 201 20.71 0.95 16.02
CA GLN A 201 19.29 0.65 15.99
C GLN A 201 18.66 1.31 14.77
N TRP A 202 17.51 0.78 14.34
CA TRP A 202 16.71 1.41 13.30
C TRP A 202 16.14 2.72 13.80
N LEU A 203 16.36 3.78 13.03
CA LEU A 203 15.67 5.03 13.23
C LEU A 203 14.25 4.89 12.69
N GLN A 204 13.29 4.82 13.60
CA GLN A 204 11.88 4.55 13.28
C GLN A 204 11.02 5.83 13.18
N THR A 205 11.60 6.99 13.44
CA THR A 205 10.86 8.26 13.35
C THR A 205 10.94 8.82 11.93
N ALA A 206 9.82 8.82 11.22
CA ALA A 206 9.73 9.48 9.92
C ALA A 206 9.42 10.98 10.09
N GLN A 207 10.47 11.80 10.13
CA GLN A 207 10.34 13.25 10.14
C GLN A 207 10.77 13.83 8.78
N PRO A 208 9.84 14.37 7.97
CA PRO A 208 10.17 14.93 6.66
C PRO A 208 11.07 16.17 6.79
N ASP A 209 11.00 16.88 7.91
CA ASP A 209 11.88 17.99 8.24
C ASP A 209 13.29 17.54 8.72
N GLN A 210 13.60 16.24 8.74
CA GLN A 210 14.91 15.71 9.12
C GLN A 210 15.42 14.66 8.14
N VAL A 211 15.37 14.98 6.85
CA VAL A 211 15.77 14.13 5.71
C VAL A 211 17.19 13.54 5.74
N ASN A 212 18.06 14.02 6.62
CA ASN A 212 19.39 13.43 6.84
C ASN A 212 19.36 11.98 7.39
N TYR A 213 18.17 11.39 7.55
CA TYR A 213 17.92 10.06 8.09
C TYR A 213 17.67 8.97 7.05
N ALA A 214 18.08 9.20 5.81
CA ALA A 214 18.16 8.16 4.78
C ALA A 214 19.62 7.75 4.54
N PRO A 215 19.92 6.45 4.38
CA PRO A 215 21.26 6.01 4.01
C PRO A 215 21.60 6.48 2.60
N VAL A 216 22.85 6.94 2.39
CA VAL A 216 23.33 7.28 1.05
C VAL A 216 23.21 6.05 0.14
N ALA A 217 22.59 6.25 -1.02
CA ALA A 217 22.32 5.22 -1.99
C ALA A 217 22.55 5.71 -3.42
N ASP A 218 22.75 4.75 -4.32
CA ASP A 218 22.72 5.01 -5.75
C ASP A 218 21.25 4.96 -6.22
N TRP A 219 20.82 5.99 -6.94
CA TRP A 219 19.45 6.14 -7.45
C TRP A 219 19.44 6.02 -8.96
N ARG A 220 18.49 5.25 -9.48
CA ARG A 220 18.19 5.15 -10.91
C ARG A 220 16.69 5.05 -11.10
N LEU A 221 16.03 6.18 -11.30
CA LEU A 221 14.59 6.27 -11.40
C LEU A 221 14.18 6.69 -12.81
N ARG A 222 13.23 5.96 -13.40
CA ARG A 222 12.49 6.43 -14.57
C ARG A 222 11.28 7.22 -14.08
N ILE A 223 11.24 8.50 -14.36
CA ILE A 223 10.18 9.41 -13.92
C ILE A 223 9.28 9.71 -15.12
N HIS A 224 7.97 9.64 -14.95
CA HIS A 224 6.98 9.99 -15.95
C HIS A 224 6.01 11.03 -15.37
N THR A 225 6.03 12.25 -15.88
CA THR A 225 5.31 13.39 -15.31
C THR A 225 5.19 14.54 -16.30
N ASP A 226 4.04 15.20 -16.30
CA ASP A 226 3.80 16.49 -16.98
C ASP A 226 4.18 17.70 -16.11
N GLU A 227 4.34 17.48 -14.80
CA GLU A 227 4.85 18.47 -13.86
C GLU A 227 6.28 18.93 -14.18
N SER A 228 6.55 20.22 -13.99
CA SER A 228 7.90 20.76 -14.15
C SER A 228 8.82 20.26 -13.04
N LEU A 229 9.98 19.70 -13.40
CA LEU A 229 10.98 19.24 -12.45
C LEU A 229 12.14 20.23 -12.32
N THR A 230 12.52 20.57 -11.10
CA THR A 230 13.75 21.31 -10.81
C THR A 230 14.83 20.37 -10.30
N LEU A 231 15.92 20.25 -11.06
CA LEU A 231 17.09 19.46 -10.67
C LEU A 231 18.01 20.27 -9.75
N LEU A 232 18.21 19.79 -8.52
CA LEU A 232 19.19 20.35 -7.59
C LEU A 232 20.56 19.68 -7.74
N ALA A 233 20.57 18.35 -7.89
CA ALA A 233 21.79 17.57 -8.08
C ALA A 233 21.52 16.20 -8.74
N GLY A 234 22.55 15.68 -9.42
CA GLY A 234 22.47 14.45 -10.20
C GLY A 234 22.41 14.71 -11.69
N ASP A 235 21.95 13.71 -12.42
CA ASP A 235 21.72 13.77 -13.86
C ASP A 235 20.24 13.46 -14.14
N LEU A 236 19.61 14.30 -14.95
CA LEU A 236 18.23 14.14 -15.39
C LEU A 236 18.19 14.12 -16.92
N GLN A 237 18.23 12.91 -17.48
CA GLN A 237 18.25 12.71 -18.91
C GLN A 237 16.82 12.58 -19.45
N PRO A 238 16.38 13.41 -20.40
CA PRO A 238 15.10 13.20 -21.09
C PRO A 238 15.17 11.92 -21.94
N LEU A 239 14.11 11.13 -21.91
CA LEU A 239 13.99 9.88 -22.66
C LEU A 239 13.00 10.02 -23.83
N GLU A 240 11.77 10.44 -23.50
CA GLU A 240 10.64 10.67 -24.41
C GLU A 240 9.76 11.77 -23.80
N GLU A 241 8.64 12.10 -24.43
CA GLU A 241 7.68 13.09 -23.91
C GLU A 241 7.28 12.72 -22.47
N ASP A 242 7.37 13.71 -21.56
CA ASP A 242 7.07 13.58 -20.14
C ASP A 242 7.87 12.49 -19.38
N ALA A 243 8.94 11.94 -19.97
CA ALA A 243 9.72 10.85 -19.39
C ALA A 243 11.19 11.18 -19.23
N TYR A 244 11.72 10.91 -18.03
CA TYR A 244 13.09 11.22 -17.64
C TYR A 244 13.77 10.03 -16.97
N LEU A 245 15.08 9.92 -17.13
CA LEU A 245 15.93 9.06 -16.34
C LEU A 245 16.71 9.93 -15.36
N TYR A 246 16.43 9.75 -14.07
CA TYR A 246 17.18 10.38 -12.99
C TYR A 246 18.26 9.42 -12.47
N THR A 247 19.50 9.90 -12.38
CA THR A 247 20.57 9.19 -11.66
C THR A 247 21.32 10.10 -10.70
N HIS A 248 21.58 9.60 -9.48
CA HIS A 248 22.34 10.33 -8.48
C HIS A 248 22.83 9.42 -7.36
N ALA A 249 23.91 9.79 -6.68
CA ALA A 249 24.37 9.12 -5.47
C ALA A 249 24.15 10.07 -4.27
N SER A 250 23.14 9.78 -3.44
CA SER A 250 22.67 10.67 -2.38
C SER A 250 21.77 9.95 -1.38
N ALA A 251 21.46 10.61 -0.27
CA ALA A 251 20.48 10.10 0.70
C ALA A 251 19.06 10.04 0.11
N LEU A 252 18.67 11.07 -0.66
CA LEU A 252 17.40 11.16 -1.38
C LEU A 252 17.60 11.79 -2.77
N PRO A 253 16.73 11.46 -3.76
CA PRO A 253 16.63 12.19 -5.01
C PRO A 253 16.57 13.71 -4.81
N ALA A 254 17.55 14.40 -5.37
CA ALA A 254 17.70 15.85 -5.34
C ALA A 254 16.93 16.50 -6.51
N LEU A 255 15.63 16.18 -6.57
CA LEU A 255 14.65 16.72 -7.51
C LEU A 255 13.52 17.39 -6.73
N ILE A 256 13.11 18.57 -7.18
CA ILE A 256 12.00 19.32 -6.62
C ILE A 256 10.83 19.35 -7.61
N LEU A 257 9.64 19.13 -7.08
CA LEU A 257 8.35 19.54 -7.64
C LEU A 257 7.99 20.92 -7.04
N PRO A 258 7.88 21.99 -7.84
CA PRO A 258 7.58 23.33 -7.35
C PRO A 258 6.13 23.50 -6.88
#